data_AF-A0A536PKH6-F1
#
_entry.id   AF-A0A536PKH6-F1
#
_cell.length_a   1.000
_cell.length_b   1.000
_cell.length_c   1.000
_cell.angle_alpha   90.00
_cell.angle_beta   90.00
_cell.angle_gamma   90.00
#
_symmetry.space_group_name_H-M   'P 1'
#
loop_
_entity.id
_entity.type
_entity.pdbx_description
1 polymer ?
#
loop_
_entity_poly.entity_id
_entity_poly.type
_entity_poly.pdbx_seq_one_letter_code
_entity_poly.pdbx_strand_id
1 'polypeptide(L)'
;MLLKLIGLVIPLGLDTFAVAAALGIAGLPGRDRLRVSLVFTAFEMGMPLIGFFGGGLVGAGLGNAADYVAIAVLVALGIYMLWPRHESDDGRAQLLARTRGIATIGLGISISLDELAIGFTLGLLRFSVLLVIVLIGVQTFVVSQLGLRLGGRVGEGIREGAERLAGIVLALLGLVLLAEKLIT
;
A
#
# COMPACT_ATOMS: atom_id res chain seq x y z
N MET A 1 0.09 -17.44 10.10
CA MET A 1 1.13 -16.81 9.26
C MET A 1 0.63 -16.50 7.86
N LEU A 2 0.14 -17.48 7.09
CA LEU A 2 -0.35 -17.27 5.72
C LEU A 2 -1.51 -16.25 5.64
N LEU A 3 -2.51 -16.36 6.51
CA LEU A 3 -3.66 -15.44 6.54
C LEU A 3 -3.23 -13.97 6.76
N LYS A 4 -2.25 -13.73 7.64
CA LYS A 4 -1.71 -12.40 7.94
C LYS A 4 -0.98 -11.81 6.73
N LEU A 5 -0.23 -12.66 6.02
CA LEU A 5 0.48 -12.28 4.81
C LEU A 5 -0.49 -11.94 3.67
N ILE A 6 -1.54 -12.74 3.47
CA ILE A 6 -2.60 -12.47 2.51
C ILE A 6 -3.34 -11.17 2.86
N GLY A 7 -3.71 -10.98 4.13
CA GLY A 7 -4.42 -9.80 4.61
C GLY A 7 -3.61 -8.51 4.48
N LEU A 8 -2.31 -8.59 4.28
CA LEU A 8 -1.42 -7.43 4.13
C LEU A 8 -1.06 -7.18 2.66
N VAL A 9 -0.86 -8.25 1.89
CA VAL A 9 -0.49 -8.17 0.48
C VAL A 9 -1.68 -7.81 -0.41
N ILE A 10 -2.87 -8.38 -0.18
CA ILE A 10 -4.05 -8.09 -1.02
C ILE A 10 -4.45 -6.60 -1.00
N PRO A 11 -4.57 -5.95 0.18
CA PRO A 11 -4.97 -4.55 0.23
C PRO A 11 -4.04 -3.62 -0.52
N LEU A 12 -2.72 -3.81 -0.35
CA LEU A 12 -1.71 -3.06 -1.10
C LEU A 12 -1.94 -3.17 -2.60
N GLY A 13 -2.19 -4.39 -3.09
CA GLY A 13 -2.42 -4.61 -4.52
C GLY A 13 -3.70 -3.96 -5.04
N LEU A 14 -4.74 -3.91 -4.20
CA LEU A 14 -6.00 -3.24 -4.53
C LEU A 14 -5.84 -1.72 -4.57
N ASP A 15 -5.07 -1.15 -3.64
CA ASP A 15 -4.76 0.29 -3.62
C ASP A 15 -3.92 0.70 -4.83
N THR A 16 -2.78 0.01 -5.06
CA THR A 16 -1.96 0.24 -6.26
C THR A 16 -2.79 0.10 -7.53
N PHE A 17 -3.66 -0.93 -7.61
CA PHE A 17 -4.53 -1.13 -8.77
C PHE A 17 -5.45 0.06 -8.98
N ALA A 18 -6.02 0.61 -7.93
CA ALA A 18 -6.96 1.70 -8.02
C ALA A 18 -6.29 2.99 -8.50
N VAL A 19 -5.15 3.35 -7.92
CA VAL A 19 -4.34 4.50 -8.37
C VAL A 19 -3.88 4.32 -9.82
N ALA A 20 -3.44 3.11 -10.19
CA ALA A 20 -3.06 2.79 -11.57
C ALA A 20 -4.26 2.83 -12.53
N ALA A 21 -5.45 2.41 -12.09
CA ALA A 21 -6.68 2.49 -12.87
C ALA A 21 -7.08 3.95 -13.09
N ALA A 22 -7.00 4.81 -12.07
CA ALA A 22 -7.23 6.25 -12.22
C ALA A 22 -6.33 6.87 -13.29
N LEU A 23 -5.03 6.53 -13.29
CA LEU A 23 -4.09 6.96 -14.32
C LEU A 23 -4.45 6.42 -15.71
N GLY A 24 -4.94 5.18 -15.79
CA GLY A 24 -5.45 4.59 -17.02
C GLY A 24 -6.70 5.31 -17.55
N ILE A 25 -7.63 5.68 -16.68
CA ILE A 25 -8.83 6.48 -16.98
C ILE A 25 -8.42 7.88 -17.48
N ALA A 26 -7.45 8.51 -16.81
CA ALA A 26 -6.89 9.81 -17.17
C ALA A 26 -6.09 9.82 -18.49
N GLY A 27 -6.01 8.66 -19.18
CA GLY A 27 -5.45 8.57 -20.52
C GLY A 27 -3.91 8.51 -20.57
N LEU A 28 -3.26 7.93 -19.55
CA LEU A 28 -1.80 7.80 -19.55
C LEU A 28 -1.29 7.09 -20.83
N PRO A 29 -0.38 7.71 -21.60
CA PRO A 29 0.08 7.14 -22.86
C PRO A 29 0.89 5.86 -22.62
N GLY A 30 0.78 4.90 -23.54
CA GLY A 30 1.39 3.58 -23.42
C GLY A 30 2.90 3.60 -23.14
N ARG A 31 3.63 4.57 -23.70
CA ARG A 31 5.07 4.77 -23.50
C ARG A 31 5.46 5.06 -22.04
N ASP A 32 4.57 5.67 -21.26
CA ASP A 32 4.85 6.05 -19.88
C ASP A 32 4.43 4.97 -18.87
N ARG A 33 3.63 3.98 -19.30
CA ARG A 33 3.12 2.92 -18.42
C ARG A 33 4.23 2.13 -17.75
N LEU A 34 5.24 1.72 -18.51
CA LEU A 34 6.36 0.94 -17.96
C LEU A 34 7.10 1.75 -16.89
N ARG A 35 7.41 3.02 -17.17
CA ARG A 35 8.07 3.89 -16.19
C ARG A 35 7.21 4.03 -14.94
N VAL A 36 5.94 4.38 -15.07
CA VAL A 36 5.06 4.60 -13.91
C VAL A 36 4.95 3.33 -13.08
N SER A 37 4.77 2.15 -13.70
CA SER A 37 4.75 0.88 -12.96
C SER A 37 6.07 0.60 -12.24
N LEU A 38 7.21 0.92 -12.83
CA LEU A 38 8.52 0.74 -12.19
C LEU A 38 8.69 1.70 -11.01
N VAL A 39 8.20 2.92 -11.14
CA VAL A 39 8.21 3.91 -10.05
C VAL A 39 7.33 3.44 -8.89
N PHE A 40 6.09 3.04 -9.16
CA PHE A 40 5.19 2.47 -8.14
C PHE A 40 5.85 1.27 -7.47
N THR A 41 6.32 0.30 -8.25
CA THR A 41 7.01 -0.89 -7.72
C THR A 41 8.21 -0.53 -6.84
N ALA A 42 9.01 0.49 -7.21
CA ALA A 42 10.14 0.93 -6.42
C ALA A 42 9.72 1.54 -5.07
N PHE A 43 8.67 2.38 -5.06
CA PHE A 43 8.17 2.97 -3.82
C PHE A 43 7.47 1.94 -2.93
N GLU A 44 6.69 1.06 -3.54
CA GLU A 44 5.93 0.01 -2.86
C GLU A 44 6.80 -1.11 -2.30
N MET A 45 8.00 -1.32 -2.85
CA MET A 45 9.01 -2.17 -2.22
C MET A 45 9.88 -1.38 -1.22
N GLY A 46 10.20 -0.12 -1.52
CA GLY A 46 11.11 0.69 -0.72
C GLY A 46 10.50 1.12 0.61
N MET A 47 9.23 1.56 0.60
CA MET A 47 8.56 2.08 1.79
C MET A 47 8.33 1.03 2.86
N PRO A 48 7.86 -0.19 2.55
CA PRO A 48 7.71 -1.19 3.60
C PRO A 48 9.06 -1.63 4.17
N LEU A 49 10.16 -1.58 3.40
CA LEU A 49 11.50 -1.81 3.93
C LEU A 49 11.91 -0.74 4.96
N ILE A 50 11.74 0.55 4.61
CA ILE A 50 12.03 1.67 5.52
C ILE A 50 11.19 1.54 6.79
N GLY A 51 9.89 1.28 6.60
CA GLY A 51 8.95 1.07 7.69
C GLY A 51 9.39 -0.09 8.58
N PHE A 52 9.74 -1.23 7.99
CA PHE A 52 10.16 -2.43 8.72
C PHE A 52 11.36 -2.16 9.63
N PHE A 53 12.39 -1.48 9.14
CA PHE A 53 13.54 -1.13 9.99
C PHE A 53 13.13 -0.16 11.10
N GLY A 54 12.33 0.87 10.80
CA GLY A 54 11.82 1.80 11.82
C GLY A 54 10.98 1.11 12.88
N GLY A 55 10.08 0.23 12.47
CA GLY A 55 9.21 -0.56 13.35
C GLY A 55 10.00 -1.56 14.20
N GLY A 56 11.03 -2.20 13.64
CA GLY A 56 11.91 -3.08 14.38
C GLY A 56 12.70 -2.36 15.48
N LEU A 57 13.23 -1.16 15.18
CA LEU A 57 13.94 -0.32 16.15
C LEU A 57 13.02 0.12 17.29
N VAL A 58 11.83 0.62 16.97
CA VAL A 58 10.84 1.04 17.97
C VAL A 58 10.33 -0.16 18.78
N GLY A 59 10.05 -1.28 18.10
CA GLY A 59 9.57 -2.52 18.70
C GLY A 59 10.54 -3.12 19.70
N ALA A 60 11.86 -2.97 19.50
CA ALA A 60 12.86 -3.40 20.47
C ALA A 60 12.75 -2.65 21.81
N GLY A 61 12.35 -1.37 21.81
CA GLY A 61 12.13 -0.58 23.02
C GLY A 61 10.76 -0.79 23.67
N LEU A 62 9.73 -1.14 22.88
CA LEU A 62 8.36 -1.30 23.35
C LEU A 62 8.03 -2.69 23.94
N GLY A 63 8.81 -3.72 23.61
CA GLY A 63 8.55 -5.08 24.07
C GLY A 63 7.13 -5.55 23.73
N ASN A 64 6.38 -6.03 24.73
CA ASN A 64 5.01 -6.55 24.53
C ASN A 64 4.00 -5.48 24.05
N ALA A 65 4.29 -4.19 24.26
CA ALA A 65 3.41 -3.12 23.77
C ALA A 65 3.50 -2.94 22.24
N ALA A 66 4.55 -3.45 21.59
CA ALA A 66 4.77 -3.32 20.15
C ALA A 66 3.61 -3.90 19.33
N ASP A 67 3.07 -5.05 19.74
CA ASP A 67 1.95 -5.70 19.05
C ASP A 67 0.70 -4.82 19.06
N TYR A 68 0.36 -4.22 20.20
CA TYR A 68 -0.79 -3.32 20.33
C TYR A 68 -0.62 -2.06 19.48
N VAL A 69 0.59 -1.51 19.41
CA VAL A 69 0.90 -0.38 18.53
C VAL A 69 0.75 -0.76 17.06
N ALA A 70 1.27 -1.93 16.66
CA ALA A 70 1.15 -2.43 15.29
C ALA A 70 -0.32 -2.60 14.88
N ILE A 71 -1.12 -3.21 15.76
CA ILE A 71 -2.57 -3.38 15.58
C ILE A 71 -3.26 -2.02 15.43
N ALA A 72 -2.97 -1.06 16.32
CA ALA A 72 -3.56 0.27 16.27
C ALA A 72 -3.23 0.99 14.96
N VAL A 73 -1.98 0.88 14.48
CA VAL A 73 -1.54 1.43 13.20
C VAL A 73 -2.32 0.82 12.03
N LEU A 74 -2.48 -0.51 11.97
CA LEU A 74 -3.25 -1.17 10.91
C LEU A 74 -4.72 -0.76 10.89
N VAL A 75 -5.38 -0.74 12.07
CA VAL A 75 -6.78 -0.32 12.17
C VAL A 75 -6.93 1.14 11.76
N ALA A 76 -6.05 2.02 12.25
CA ALA A 76 -6.07 3.43 11.89
C ALA A 76 -5.84 3.65 10.39
N LEU A 77 -4.91 2.93 9.79
CA LEU A 77 -4.64 2.99 8.35
C LEU A 77 -5.84 2.50 7.54
N GLY A 78 -6.40 1.35 7.89
CA GLY A 78 -7.59 0.82 7.21
C GLY A 78 -8.77 1.79 7.28
N ILE A 79 -9.01 2.42 8.43
CA ILE A 79 -10.03 3.48 8.58
C ILE A 79 -9.67 4.73 7.76
N TYR A 80 -8.39 5.13 7.74
CA TYR A 80 -7.91 6.28 6.98
C TYR A 80 -8.18 6.12 5.48
N MET A 81 -7.99 4.92 4.92
CA MET A 81 -8.27 4.61 3.51
C MET A 81 -9.77 4.63 3.18
N LEU A 82 -10.65 4.41 4.17
CA LEU A 82 -12.10 4.52 3.97
C LEU A 82 -12.61 5.96 3.96
N TRP A 83 -11.76 6.92 4.35
CA TRP A 83 -12.12 8.33 4.35
C TRP A 83 -12.11 8.88 2.92
N PRO A 84 -13.09 9.71 2.50
CA PRO A 84 -13.11 10.30 1.17
C PRO A 84 -11.89 11.20 0.92
N ARG A 85 -10.87 10.67 0.25
CA ARG A 85 -9.65 11.39 -0.19
C ARG A 85 -9.27 11.15 -1.66
N HIS A 86 -10.04 10.35 -2.39
CA HIS A 86 -9.73 9.85 -3.73
C HIS A 86 -9.14 10.91 -4.69
N GLU A 87 -9.62 12.15 -4.68
CA GLU A 87 -9.06 13.22 -5.54
C GLU A 87 -7.59 13.58 -5.25
N SER A 88 -7.13 13.51 -3.99
CA SER A 88 -5.78 13.96 -3.65
C SER A 88 -4.69 13.00 -4.12
N ASP A 89 -4.89 11.70 -4.00
CA ASP A 89 -3.88 10.71 -4.41
C ASP A 89 -3.94 10.45 -5.91
N ASP A 90 -5.14 10.47 -6.53
CA ASP A 90 -5.28 10.49 -7.99
C ASP A 90 -4.56 11.68 -8.62
N GLY A 91 -4.74 12.88 -8.04
CA GLY A 91 -4.08 14.09 -8.51
C GLY A 91 -2.56 14.01 -8.38
N ARG A 92 -2.05 13.51 -7.24
CA ARG A 92 -0.61 13.29 -7.03
C ARG A 92 -0.05 12.24 -7.98
N ALA A 93 -0.78 11.15 -8.22
CA ALA A 93 -0.38 10.11 -9.16
C ALA A 93 -0.29 10.67 -10.59
N GLN A 94 -1.25 11.50 -11.00
CA GLN A 94 -1.22 12.17 -12.30
C GLN A 94 -0.02 13.11 -12.42
N LEU A 95 0.29 13.87 -11.37
CA LEU A 95 1.49 14.71 -11.29
C LEU A 95 2.76 13.86 -11.37
N LEU A 96 2.81 12.73 -10.66
CA LEU A 96 3.95 11.80 -10.67
C LEU A 96 4.17 11.26 -12.08
N ALA A 97 3.09 10.93 -12.78
CA ALA A 97 3.12 10.43 -14.13
C ALA A 97 3.56 11.47 -15.18
N ARG A 98 3.51 12.78 -14.88
CA ARG A 98 4.01 13.85 -15.78
C ARG A 98 5.40 14.34 -15.38
N THR A 99 5.71 14.29 -14.09
CA THR A 99 6.96 14.77 -13.52
C THR A 99 8.13 13.81 -13.78
N ARG A 100 9.35 14.36 -13.87
CA ARG A 100 10.61 13.62 -14.03
C ARG A 100 11.62 14.11 -12.98
N GLY A 101 12.60 13.28 -12.66
CA GLY A 101 13.72 13.64 -11.78
C GLY A 101 13.33 13.68 -10.30
N ILE A 102 13.93 14.59 -9.54
CA ILE A 102 13.83 14.63 -8.07
C ILE A 102 12.38 14.84 -7.60
N ALA A 103 11.58 15.60 -8.33
CA ALA A 103 10.18 15.83 -7.96
C ALA A 103 9.32 14.54 -8.04
N THR A 104 9.73 13.53 -8.83
CA THR A 104 9.10 12.19 -8.81
C THR A 104 9.30 11.52 -7.45
N ILE A 105 10.41 11.79 -6.76
CA ILE A 105 10.70 11.19 -5.46
C ILE A 105 9.73 11.71 -4.40
N GLY A 106 9.54 13.03 -4.30
CA GLY A 106 8.61 13.61 -3.33
C GLY A 106 7.16 13.15 -3.54
N LEU A 107 6.73 13.04 -4.79
CA LEU A 107 5.39 12.54 -5.12
C LEU A 107 5.24 11.04 -4.80
N GLY A 108 6.24 10.23 -5.12
CA GLY A 108 6.22 8.80 -4.79
C GLY A 108 6.22 8.56 -3.29
N ILE A 109 7.00 9.35 -2.53
CA ILE A 109 6.96 9.31 -1.07
C ILE A 109 5.57 9.64 -0.54
N SER A 110 4.93 10.66 -1.09
CA SER A 110 3.62 11.12 -0.61
C SER A 110 2.49 10.14 -0.92
N ILE A 111 2.60 9.38 -2.01
CA ILE A 111 1.58 8.39 -2.42
C ILE A 111 1.75 7.12 -1.57
N SER A 112 2.98 6.68 -1.33
CA SER A 112 3.29 5.42 -0.64
C SER A 112 3.47 5.50 0.89
N LEU A 113 2.75 6.41 1.56
CA LEU A 113 2.86 6.58 3.02
C LEU A 113 2.15 5.47 3.80
N ASP A 114 1.14 4.87 3.20
CA ASP A 114 0.43 3.68 3.69
C ASP A 114 1.32 2.43 3.67
N GLU A 115 2.10 2.21 2.61
CA GLU A 115 3.11 1.15 2.56
C GLU A 115 4.15 1.27 3.69
N LEU A 116 4.54 2.51 4.03
CA LEU A 116 5.45 2.78 5.13
C LEU A 116 4.84 2.32 6.46
N ALA A 117 3.57 2.65 6.70
CA ALA A 117 2.85 2.23 7.91
C ALA A 117 2.67 0.70 7.99
N ILE A 118 2.44 0.07 6.84
CA ILE A 118 2.37 -1.40 6.72
C ILE A 118 3.73 -2.03 7.01
N GLY A 119 4.82 -1.50 6.46
CA GLY A 119 6.18 -1.91 6.78
C GLY A 119 6.50 -1.75 8.27
N PHE A 120 6.13 -0.62 8.86
CA PHE A 120 6.31 -0.34 10.28
C PHE A 120 5.62 -1.38 11.14
N THR A 121 4.39 -1.74 10.79
CA THR A 121 3.64 -2.83 11.43
C THR A 121 4.38 -4.17 11.32
N LEU A 122 4.90 -4.52 10.13
CA LEU A 122 5.68 -5.75 9.94
C LEU A 122 6.94 -5.79 10.81
N GLY A 123 7.60 -4.64 10.98
CA GLY A 123 8.78 -4.47 11.83
C GLY A 123 8.46 -4.69 13.31
N LEU A 124 7.34 -4.14 13.78
CA LEU A 124 6.86 -4.34 15.14
C LEU A 124 6.50 -5.82 15.41
N LEU A 125 5.84 -6.46 14.45
CA LEU A 125 5.41 -7.87 14.53
C LEU A 125 6.53 -8.88 14.18
N ARG A 126 7.73 -8.41 13.83
CA ARG A 126 8.93 -9.21 13.49
C ARG A 126 8.72 -10.30 12.41
N PHE A 127 7.97 -9.96 11.36
CA PHE A 127 7.77 -10.87 10.22
C PHE A 127 9.01 -11.01 9.33
N SER A 128 9.06 -12.08 8.52
CA SER A 128 10.09 -12.23 7.49
C SER A 128 9.86 -11.23 6.34
N VAL A 129 10.59 -10.11 6.37
CA VAL A 129 10.38 -8.99 5.43
C VAL A 129 10.69 -9.37 3.98
N LEU A 130 11.69 -10.21 3.72
CA LEU A 130 12.15 -10.49 2.36
C LEU A 130 11.06 -11.12 1.48
N LEU A 131 10.33 -12.11 2.00
CA LEU A 131 9.24 -12.76 1.27
C LEU A 131 8.11 -11.76 0.97
N VAL A 132 7.74 -10.95 1.96
CA VAL A 132 6.66 -9.97 1.83
C VAL A 132 7.01 -8.92 0.77
N ILE A 133 8.22 -8.38 0.79
CA ILE A 133 8.69 -7.38 -0.17
C ILE A 133 8.74 -7.92 -1.60
N VAL A 134 9.19 -9.16 -1.80
CA VAL A 134 9.22 -9.78 -3.13
C VAL A 134 7.80 -9.96 -3.66
N LEU A 135 6.87 -10.41 -2.82
CA LEU A 135 5.47 -10.59 -3.20
C LEU A 135 4.80 -9.25 -3.52
N ILE A 136 5.01 -8.22 -2.70
CA ILE A 136 4.52 -6.86 -2.96
C ILE A 136 5.10 -6.38 -4.28
N GLY A 137 6.42 -6.45 -4.50
CA GLY A 137 7.04 -5.97 -5.73
C GLY A 137 6.49 -6.61 -7.01
N VAL A 138 6.37 -7.95 -7.03
CA VAL A 138 5.80 -8.67 -8.18
C VAL A 138 4.32 -8.30 -8.35
N GLN A 139 3.55 -8.28 -7.27
CA GLN A 139 2.15 -7.91 -7.31
C GLN A 139 1.95 -6.49 -7.82
N THR A 140 2.57 -5.49 -7.19
CA THR A 140 2.50 -4.06 -7.55
C THR A 140 2.81 -3.85 -9.02
N PHE A 141 3.86 -4.50 -9.54
CA PHE A 141 4.17 -4.42 -10.97
C PHE A 141 3.04 -4.96 -11.86
N VAL A 142 2.50 -6.14 -11.52
CA VAL A 142 1.42 -6.77 -12.29
C VAL A 142 0.13 -5.96 -12.20
N VAL A 143 -0.31 -5.60 -10.98
CA VAL A 143 -1.57 -4.89 -10.75
C VAL A 143 -1.51 -3.46 -11.30
N SER A 144 -0.38 -2.77 -11.20
CA SER A 144 -0.23 -1.44 -11.82
C SER A 144 -0.27 -1.50 -13.34
N GLN A 145 0.35 -2.51 -13.96
CA GLN A 145 0.24 -2.73 -15.40
C GLN A 145 -1.21 -3.04 -15.82
N LEU A 146 -1.93 -3.84 -15.03
CA LEU A 146 -3.34 -4.14 -15.26
C LEU A 146 -4.19 -2.88 -15.11
N GLY A 147 -4.06 -2.15 -14.01
CA GLY A 147 -4.78 -0.89 -13.77
C GLY A 147 -4.54 0.13 -14.88
N LEU A 148 -3.30 0.36 -15.30
CA LEU A 148 -2.97 1.31 -16.37
C LEU A 148 -3.54 0.91 -17.74
N ARG A 149 -3.69 -0.39 -18.02
CA ARG A 149 -4.22 -0.90 -19.31
C ARG A 149 -5.73 -1.03 -19.33
N LEU A 150 -6.30 -1.44 -18.20
CA LEU A 150 -7.71 -1.69 -18.02
C LEU A 150 -8.44 -0.44 -17.55
N GLY A 151 -7.76 0.58 -17.01
CA GLY A 151 -8.37 1.81 -16.49
C GLY A 151 -9.34 2.45 -17.48
N GLY A 152 -8.97 2.60 -18.75
CA GLY A 152 -9.92 3.11 -19.77
C GLY A 152 -11.18 2.26 -20.01
N ARG A 153 -11.24 1.04 -19.47
CA ARG A 153 -12.41 0.13 -19.46
C ARG A 153 -13.03 -0.03 -18.07
N VAL A 154 -12.27 0.21 -17.02
CA VAL A 154 -12.66 0.07 -15.61
C VAL A 154 -13.19 1.43 -15.17
N GLY A 155 -14.50 1.56 -15.02
CA GLY A 155 -15.12 2.81 -14.58
C GLY A 155 -14.73 3.20 -13.14
N GLU A 156 -14.96 4.46 -12.79
CA GLU A 156 -14.62 5.03 -11.46
C GLU A 156 -15.17 4.20 -10.29
N GLY A 157 -16.36 3.62 -10.43
CA GLY A 157 -16.96 2.82 -9.36
C GLY A 157 -16.23 1.52 -9.01
N ILE A 158 -15.57 0.86 -9.99
CA ILE A 158 -14.77 -0.35 -9.70
C ILE A 158 -13.49 0.04 -8.96
N ARG A 159 -12.87 1.15 -9.38
CA ARG A 159 -11.69 1.71 -8.73
C ARG A 159 -11.99 2.08 -7.28
N GLU A 160 -13.03 2.88 -7.06
CA GLU A 160 -13.45 3.28 -5.71
C GLU A 160 -13.81 2.04 -4.85
N GLY A 161 -14.42 1.03 -5.46
CA GLY A 161 -14.67 -0.25 -4.81
C GLY A 161 -13.38 -0.98 -4.37
N ALA A 162 -12.32 -0.93 -5.17
CA ALA A 162 -11.03 -1.53 -4.84
C ALA A 162 -10.33 -0.83 -3.66
N GLU A 163 -10.32 0.51 -3.64
CA GLU A 163 -9.75 1.31 -2.52
C GLU A 163 -10.52 1.04 -1.23
N ARG A 164 -11.85 1.06 -1.29
CA ARG A 164 -12.70 0.73 -0.13
C ARG A 164 -12.46 -0.69 0.36
N LEU A 165 -12.32 -1.65 -0.55
CA LEU A 165 -12.04 -3.03 -0.18
C LEU A 165 -10.66 -3.17 0.47
N ALA A 166 -9.65 -2.46 -0.03
CA ALA A 166 -8.32 -2.42 0.59
C ALA A 166 -8.40 -1.94 2.05
N GLY A 167 -9.06 -0.80 2.28
CA GLY A 167 -9.26 -0.23 3.62
C GLY A 167 -10.03 -1.16 4.56
N ILE A 168 -11.12 -1.79 4.07
CA ILE A 168 -11.91 -2.77 4.85
C ILE A 168 -11.03 -3.96 5.27
N VAL A 169 -10.30 -4.55 4.32
CA VAL A 169 -9.48 -5.74 4.59
C VAL A 169 -8.36 -5.41 5.58
N LEU A 170 -7.71 -4.24 5.48
CA LEU A 170 -6.69 -3.81 6.45
C LEU A 170 -7.27 -3.57 7.85
N ALA A 171 -8.41 -2.89 7.94
CA ALA A 171 -9.07 -2.65 9.23
C ALA A 171 -9.46 -3.98 9.89
N LEU A 172 -10.04 -4.91 9.12
CA LEU A 172 -10.39 -6.25 9.60
C LEU A 172 -9.16 -7.04 10.01
N LEU A 173 -8.06 -6.98 9.25
CA LEU A 173 -6.80 -7.63 9.64
C LEU A 173 -6.33 -7.13 11.01
N GLY A 174 -6.35 -5.82 11.24
CA GLY A 174 -5.99 -5.23 12.54
C GLY A 174 -6.87 -5.76 13.67
N LEU A 175 -8.19 -5.84 13.46
CA LEU A 175 -9.13 -6.39 14.45
C LEU A 175 -8.91 -7.89 14.71
N VAL A 176 -8.62 -8.68 13.68
CA VAL A 176 -8.29 -10.11 13.82
C VAL A 176 -7.02 -10.29 14.64
N LEU A 177 -5.98 -9.50 14.37
CA LEU A 177 -4.74 -9.53 15.16
C LEU A 177 -4.98 -9.15 16.63
N LEU A 178 -5.88 -8.19 16.89
CA LEU A 178 -6.29 -7.85 18.25
C LEU A 178 -6.97 -9.02 18.95
N ALA A 179 -7.94 -9.66 18.27
CA ALA A 179 -8.66 -10.79 18.83
C ALA A 179 -7.71 -11.96 19.15
N GLU A 180 -6.80 -12.30 18.23
CA GLU A 180 -5.78 -13.34 18.47
C GLU A 180 -4.92 -13.01 19.70
N LYS A 181 -4.53 -11.75 19.87
CA LYS A 181 -3.70 -11.29 20.99
C LYS A 181 -4.41 -11.31 22.35
N LEU A 182 -5.73 -11.10 22.37
CA LEU A 182 -6.52 -11.15 23.60
C LEU A 182 -6.81 -12.59 24.05
N ILE A 183 -6.77 -13.54 23.12
CA ILE A 183 -7.07 -14.96 23.37
C ILE A 183 -5.80 -15.77 23.72
N THR A 184 -4.61 -15.28 23.35
CA THR A 184 -3.31 -15.96 23.52
C THR A 184 -2.44 -15.28 24.56
#